data_AF-U5CNZ4-F1
#
_entry.id   AF-U5CNZ4-F1
#
_cell.length_a   1.000
_cell.length_b   1.000
_cell.length_c   1.000
_cell.angle_alpha   90.00
_cell.angle_beta   90.00
_cell.angle_gamma   90.00
#
_symmetry.space_group_name_H-M   'P 1'
#
loop_
_entity.id
_entity.type
_entity.pdbx_description
1 polymer ?
#
loop_
_entity_poly.entity_id
_entity_poly.type
_entity_poly.pdbx_seq_one_letter_code
_entity_poly.pdbx_strand_id
1 'polypeptide(L)'
;MKIIVKRVEQIQINKNHELWPYCDEICFAAKNLYNYANYITRQEFINDKKWIRYRKLNKMLKEHETYKNLPAQTAQQTLRLLDRNWKSFFRAIKEWKKDKGKFNGRPNLPKYKKKNGRSVAIFTNQQCKIKDGHLSFPKTNLKLKTRITGKLKEV
;
A
#
# COMPACT_ATOMS: atom_id res chain seq x y z
N MET A 1 10.31 -29.99 -22.49
CA MET A 1 10.14 -28.53 -22.73
C MET A 1 10.17 -27.79 -21.40
N LYS A 2 10.97 -26.72 -21.28
CA LYS A 2 11.05 -25.90 -20.06
C LYS A 2 9.92 -24.86 -20.10
N ILE A 3 8.88 -25.02 -19.29
CA ILE A 3 7.79 -24.04 -19.20
C ILE A 3 8.33 -22.80 -18.47
N ILE A 4 8.47 -21.68 -19.19
CA ILE A 4 8.83 -20.39 -18.60
C ILE A 4 7.56 -19.77 -18.01
N VAL A 5 7.47 -19.72 -16.68
CA VAL A 5 6.32 -19.12 -15.98
C VAL A 5 6.63 -17.67 -15.62
N LYS A 6 5.86 -16.74 -16.19
CA LYS A 6 5.96 -15.31 -15.84
C LYS A 6 5.29 -15.04 -14.49
N ARG A 7 6.09 -14.75 -13.46
CA ARG A 7 5.63 -14.55 -12.08
C ARG A 7 5.22 -13.11 -11.77
N VAL A 8 5.80 -12.14 -12.48
CA VAL A 8 5.58 -10.70 -12.27
C VAL A 8 5.55 -10.00 -13.62
N GLU A 9 4.76 -8.95 -13.71
CA GLU A 9 4.73 -8.03 -14.83
C GLU A 9 4.68 -6.59 -14.31
N GLN A 10 5.41 -5.70 -14.98
CA GLN A 10 5.28 -4.25 -14.81
C GLN A 10 4.70 -3.66 -16.09
N ILE A 11 3.72 -2.77 -15.93
CA ILE A 11 3.11 -2.01 -17.01
C ILE A 11 3.21 -0.53 -16.63
N GLN A 12 3.75 0.28 -17.53
CA GLN A 12 3.87 1.72 -17.33
C GLN A 12 2.68 2.41 -18.01
N ILE A 13 1.90 3.14 -17.23
CA ILE A 13 0.76 3.92 -17.69
C ILE A 13 1.19 5.40 -17.67
N ASN A 14 1.03 6.09 -18.79
CA ASN A 14 1.31 7.53 -18.88
C ASN A 14 0.02 8.35 -18.68
N LYS A 15 0.14 9.68 -18.58
CA LYS A 15 -0.99 10.59 -18.31
C LYS A 15 -2.11 10.58 -19.36
N ASN A 16 -1.81 10.17 -20.59
CA ASN A 16 -2.77 10.16 -21.69
C ASN A 16 -3.56 8.85 -21.76
N HIS A 17 -3.19 7.85 -20.96
CA HIS A 17 -3.87 6.56 -20.93
C HIS A 17 -5.16 6.66 -20.09
N GLU A 18 -6.24 6.01 -20.55
CA GLU A 18 -7.57 6.03 -19.91
C GLU A 18 -7.59 5.61 -18.42
N LEU A 19 -6.76 4.63 -18.03
CA LEU A 19 -6.56 4.21 -16.63
C LEU A 19 -5.81 5.21 -15.75
N TRP A 20 -5.12 6.20 -16.31
CA TRP A 20 -4.29 7.10 -15.51
C TRP A 20 -5.07 7.86 -14.43
N PRO A 21 -6.23 8.49 -14.72
CA PRO A 21 -7.00 9.19 -13.70
C PRO A 21 -7.44 8.26 -12.57
N TYR A 22 -7.88 7.04 -12.90
CA TYR A 22 -8.26 6.03 -11.93
C TYR A 22 -7.08 5.63 -11.01
N CYS A 23 -5.92 5.33 -11.61
CA CYS A 23 -4.73 4.98 -10.84
C CYS A 23 -4.27 6.13 -9.95
N ASP A 24 -4.31 7.36 -10.46
CA ASP A 24 -3.92 8.56 -9.70
C ASP A 24 -4.83 8.79 -8.49
N GLU A 25 -6.14 8.72 -8.70
CA GLU A 25 -7.16 8.93 -7.66
C GLU A 25 -7.02 7.88 -6.54
N ILE A 26 -6.94 6.60 -6.89
CA ILE A 26 -6.79 5.51 -5.91
C ILE A 26 -5.46 5.63 -5.14
N CYS A 27 -4.36 5.96 -5.81
CA CYS A 27 -3.06 6.15 -5.15
C CYS A 27 -3.04 7.40 -4.25
N PHE A 28 -3.80 8.44 -4.60
CA PHE A 28 -3.99 9.62 -3.76
C PHE A 28 -4.86 9.31 -2.52
N ALA A 29 -5.95 8.57 -2.69
CA ALA A 29 -6.79 8.10 -1.59
C ALA A 29 -6.03 7.17 -0.63
N ALA A 30 -5.22 6.24 -1.16
CA ALA A 30 -4.32 5.39 -0.37
C ALA A 30 -3.33 6.23 0.46
N LYS A 31 -2.80 7.31 -0.12
CA LYS A 31 -1.95 8.25 0.61
C LYS A 31 -2.69 8.92 1.77
N ASN A 32 -3.93 9.34 1.57
CA ASN A 32 -4.72 9.99 2.62
C ASN A 32 -4.96 9.06 3.81
N LEU A 33 -5.40 7.81 3.54
CA LEU A 33 -5.57 6.80 4.59
C LEU A 33 -4.24 6.49 5.28
N TYR A 34 -3.15 6.31 4.53
CA TYR A 34 -1.82 6.06 5.10
C TYR A 34 -1.40 7.18 6.05
N ASN A 35 -1.52 8.44 5.62
CA ASN A 35 -1.11 9.59 6.43
C ASN A 35 -1.96 9.73 7.68
N TYR A 36 -3.28 9.59 7.57
CA TYR A 36 -4.20 9.68 8.71
C TYR A 36 -3.93 8.57 9.74
N ALA A 37 -3.82 7.32 9.29
CA ALA A 37 -3.50 6.19 10.17
C ALA A 37 -2.09 6.34 10.80
N ASN A 38 -1.13 6.86 10.04
CA ASN A 38 0.21 7.11 10.57
C ASN A 38 0.21 8.26 11.58
N TYR A 39 -0.62 9.29 11.39
CA TYR A 39 -0.77 10.36 12.37
C TYR A 39 -1.21 9.80 13.72
N ILE A 40 -2.32 9.04 13.75
CA ILE A 40 -2.82 8.41 14.97
C ILE A 40 -1.73 7.54 15.62
N THR A 41 -1.07 6.69 14.83
CA THR A 41 -0.04 5.78 15.34
C THR A 41 1.18 6.54 15.88
N ARG A 42 1.59 7.63 15.22
CA ARG A 42 2.70 8.47 15.66
C ARG A 42 2.38 9.21 16.95
N GLN A 43 1.18 9.79 17.07
CA GLN A 43 0.77 10.50 18.29
C GLN A 43 0.79 9.54 19.49
N GLU A 44 0.15 8.38 19.37
CA GLU A 44 0.16 7.35 20.41
C GLU A 44 1.60 6.89 20.74
N PHE A 45 2.44 6.69 19.73
CA PHE A 45 3.81 6.25 19.99
C PHE A 45 4.68 7.34 20.61
N ILE A 46 4.50 8.61 20.24
CA ILE A 46 5.29 9.71 20.77
C ILE A 46 4.92 9.96 22.24
N ASN A 47 3.62 9.98 22.54
CA ASN A 47 3.10 10.32 23.87
C ASN A 47 3.16 9.11 24.82
N ASP A 48 2.73 7.93 24.36
CA ASP A 48 2.51 6.76 25.23
C ASP A 48 3.44 5.58 24.93
N LYS A 49 4.34 5.71 23.96
CA LYS A 49 5.25 4.63 23.48
C LYS A 49 4.53 3.38 22.98
N LYS A 50 3.23 3.48 22.67
CA LYS A 50 2.42 2.37 22.15
C LYS A 50 2.36 2.39 20.64
N TRP A 51 2.52 1.22 20.03
CA TRP A 51 2.35 1.03 18.60
C TRP A 51 0.99 0.40 18.30
N ILE A 52 0.09 1.20 17.73
CA ILE A 52 -1.22 0.74 17.28
C ILE A 52 -1.06 -0.18 16.06
N ARG A 53 -1.48 -1.43 16.20
CA ARG A 53 -1.37 -2.45 15.16
C ARG A 53 -2.48 -2.34 14.13
N TYR A 54 -2.22 -2.89 12.93
CA TYR A 54 -3.16 -2.86 11.80
C TYR A 54 -4.59 -3.26 12.18
N ARG A 55 -4.80 -4.29 13.01
CA ARG A 55 -6.15 -4.78 13.38
C ARG A 55 -6.96 -3.70 14.09
N LYS A 56 -6.32 -2.98 15.02
CA LYS A 56 -6.94 -1.89 15.78
C LYS A 56 -7.20 -0.69 14.87
N LEU A 57 -6.21 -0.28 14.06
CA LEU A 57 -6.41 0.78 13.06
C LEU A 57 -7.56 0.47 12.10
N ASN A 58 -7.64 -0.77 11.61
CA ASN A 58 -8.69 -1.19 10.69
C ASN A 58 -10.09 -1.10 11.33
N LYS A 59 -10.23 -1.49 12.60
CA LYS A 59 -11.50 -1.38 13.34
C LYS A 59 -11.86 0.10 13.57
N MET A 60 -10.90 0.92 14.00
CA MET A 60 -11.10 2.34 14.28
C MET A 60 -11.49 3.13 13.04
N LEU A 61 -10.85 2.84 11.90
CA LEU A 61 -10.97 3.65 10.69
C LEU A 61 -12.02 3.14 9.71
N LYS A 62 -12.67 2.00 9.98
CA LYS A 62 -13.61 1.37 9.04
C LYS A 62 -14.69 2.32 8.53
N GLU A 63 -15.18 3.20 9.41
CA GLU A 63 -16.24 4.16 9.08
C GLU A 63 -15.73 5.53 8.64
N HIS A 64 -14.42 5.79 8.75
CA HIS A 64 -13.80 7.06 8.42
C HIS A 64 -13.75 7.28 6.90
N GLU A 65 -13.91 8.53 6.47
CA GLU A 65 -13.96 8.92 5.04
C GLU A 65 -12.75 8.40 4.24
N THR A 66 -11.53 8.56 4.76
CA THR A 66 -10.31 8.10 4.08
C THR A 66 -10.27 6.59 3.84
N TYR A 67 -10.95 5.80 4.68
CA TYR A 67 -11.09 4.37 4.49
C TYR A 67 -12.16 4.05 3.45
N LYS A 68 -13.33 4.70 3.55
CA LYS A 68 -14.47 4.51 2.62
C LYS A 68 -14.19 4.96 1.19
N ASN A 69 -13.28 5.92 1.02
CA ASN A 69 -12.80 6.38 -0.29
C ASN A 69 -12.00 5.31 -1.05
N LEU A 70 -11.60 4.22 -0.39
CA LEU A 70 -10.96 3.08 -1.02
C LEU A 70 -11.88 1.86 -1.05
N PRO A 71 -11.69 0.95 -2.01
CA PRO A 71 -12.18 -0.41 -1.85
C PRO A 71 -11.69 -1.02 -0.53
N ALA A 72 -12.56 -1.72 0.19
CA ALA A 72 -12.28 -2.16 1.57
C ALA A 72 -10.98 -2.98 1.71
N GLN A 73 -10.65 -3.82 0.74
CA GLN A 73 -9.41 -4.61 0.78
C GLN A 73 -8.17 -3.76 0.48
N THR A 74 -8.27 -2.78 -0.42
CA THR A 74 -7.21 -1.81 -0.68
C THR A 74 -6.93 -0.95 0.56
N ALA A 75 -7.98 -0.55 1.29
CA ALA A 75 -7.84 0.15 2.57
C ALA A 75 -7.10 -0.72 3.60
N GLN A 76 -7.49 -1.99 3.75
CA GLN A 76 -6.79 -2.94 4.62
C GLN A 76 -5.32 -3.12 4.24
N GLN A 77 -5.00 -3.24 2.94
CA GLN A 77 -3.62 -3.37 2.49
C GLN A 77 -2.80 -2.09 2.76
N THR A 78 -3.41 -0.92 2.64
CA THR A 78 -2.78 0.37 3.01
C THR A 78 -2.40 0.39 4.50
N LEU A 79 -3.29 -0.07 5.38
CA LEU A 79 -3.00 -0.17 6.81
C LEU A 79 -1.96 -1.25 7.15
N ARG A 80 -1.96 -2.38 6.42
CA ARG A 80 -0.92 -3.42 6.54
C ARG A 80 0.44 -2.92 6.07
N LEU A 81 0.49 -2.12 5.01
CA LEU A 81 1.71 -1.48 4.53
C LEU A 81 2.28 -0.56 5.62
N LEU A 82 1.45 0.26 6.25
CA LEU A 82 1.86 1.10 7.37
C LEU A 82 2.40 0.27 8.54
N ASP A 83 1.68 -0.79 8.95
CA ASP A 83 2.12 -1.69 10.02
C ASP A 83 3.48 -2.33 9.71
N ARG A 84 3.71 -2.76 8.46
CA ARG A 84 5.01 -3.27 8.01
C ARG A 84 6.11 -2.21 8.09
N ASN A 85 5.83 -0.96 7.74
CA ASN A 85 6.81 0.14 7.82
C ASN A 85 7.21 0.40 9.28
N TRP A 86 6.26 0.39 10.21
CA TRP A 86 6.54 0.49 11.64
C TRP A 86 7.35 -0.72 12.16
N LYS A 87 7.00 -1.94 11.72
CA LYS A 87 7.77 -3.15 12.05
C LYS A 87 9.23 -3.02 11.60
N SER A 88 9.45 -2.53 10.38
CA SER A 88 10.79 -2.30 9.84
C SER A 88 11.55 -1.24 10.63
N PHE A 89 10.90 -0.14 11.04
CA PHE A 89 11.50 0.86 11.92
C PHE A 89 11.97 0.25 13.25
N PHE A 90 11.12 -0.52 13.94
CA PHE A 90 11.50 -1.14 15.21
C PHE A 90 12.64 -2.14 15.08
N ARG A 91 12.68 -2.90 13.99
CA ARG A 91 13.82 -3.79 13.68
C ARG A 91 15.09 -2.98 13.43
N ALA A 92 15.01 -1.95 12.59
CA ALA A 92 16.15 -1.12 12.24
C ALA A 92 16.73 -0.40 13.48
N ILE A 93 15.90 0.20 14.33
CA ILE A 93 16.39 0.90 15.53
C ILE A 93 17.00 -0.05 16.55
N LYS A 94 16.51 -1.30 16.64
CA LYS A 94 17.10 -2.35 17.49
C LYS A 94 18.50 -2.73 16.99
N GLU A 95 18.66 -2.95 15.69
CA GLU A 95 19.96 -3.29 15.10
C GLU A 95 20.93 -2.11 15.16
N TRP A 96 20.48 -0.90 14.87
CA TRP A 96 21.30 0.31 14.98
C TRP A 96 21.81 0.56 16.41
N LYS A 97 21.02 0.22 17.44
CA LYS A 97 21.47 0.31 18.84
C LYS A 97 22.59 -0.68 19.18
N LYS A 98 22.64 -1.83 18.51
CA LYS A 98 23.71 -2.83 18.70
C LYS A 98 24.98 -2.43 17.96
N ASP A 99 24.82 -1.96 16.73
CA ASP A 99 25.92 -1.58 15.86
C ASP A 99 25.50 -0.38 15.01
N LYS A 100 26.04 0.80 15.37
CA LYS A 100 25.74 2.05 14.71
C LYS A 100 26.32 2.12 13.29
N GLY A 101 27.39 1.36 13.00
CA GLY A 101 28.08 1.35 11.70
C GLY A 101 27.29 0.64 10.59
N LYS A 102 26.29 -0.19 10.94
CA LYS A 102 25.41 -0.86 9.96
C LYS A 102 24.47 0.07 9.20
N PHE A 103 24.37 1.33 9.61
CA PHE A 103 23.46 2.30 9.02
C PHE A 103 24.16 3.64 8.84
N ASN A 104 23.83 4.36 7.76
CA ASN A 104 24.34 5.71 7.51
C ASN A 104 23.80 6.78 8.49
N GLY A 105 23.02 6.37 9.49
CA GLY A 105 22.41 7.25 10.48
C GLY A 105 21.34 6.55 11.29
N ARG A 106 20.82 7.25 12.30
CA ARG A 106 19.76 6.73 13.17
C ARG A 106 18.45 6.51 12.38
N PRO A 107 17.83 5.31 12.44
CA PRO A 107 16.53 5.07 11.83
C PRO A 107 15.46 6.04 12.34
N ASN A 108 14.68 6.56 11.42
CA ASN A 108 13.61 7.53 11.70
C ASN A 108 12.24 6.85 11.69
N LEU A 109 11.31 7.41 12.46
CA LEU A 109 9.90 7.00 12.43
C LEU A 109 9.33 7.07 11.00
N PRO A 110 8.37 6.19 10.64
CA PRO A 110 7.67 6.29 9.36
C PRO A 110 7.14 7.70 9.09
N LYS A 111 7.61 8.30 7.99
CA LYS A 111 7.25 9.66 7.60
C LYS A 111 5.86 9.71 6.96
N TYR A 112 5.24 10.88 7.03
CA TYR A 112 4.09 11.19 6.19
C TYR A 112 4.51 11.28 4.72
N LYS A 113 3.58 10.93 3.84
CA LYS A 113 3.69 11.19 2.41
C LYS A 113 3.41 12.67 2.14
N LYS A 114 3.97 13.22 1.06
CA LYS A 114 3.76 14.60 0.63
C LYS A 114 2.27 14.90 0.44
N LYS A 115 1.83 16.15 0.70
CA LYS A 115 0.43 16.59 0.58
C LYS A 115 -0.18 16.24 -0.79
N ASN A 116 0.54 16.58 -1.86
CA ASN A 116 0.17 16.25 -3.25
C ASN A 116 0.90 14.98 -3.75
N GLY A 117 1.38 14.14 -2.83
CA GLY A 117 2.04 12.88 -3.15
C GLY A 117 1.04 11.73 -3.30
N ARG A 118 1.55 10.57 -3.70
CA ARG A 118 0.80 9.33 -3.84
C ARG A 118 1.40 8.25 -2.94
N SER A 119 0.61 7.24 -2.63
CA SER A 119 1.06 6.02 -1.97
C SER A 119 0.72 4.84 -2.87
N VAL A 120 1.49 3.75 -2.73
CA VAL A 120 1.15 2.49 -3.38
C VAL A 120 -0.23 2.05 -2.90
N ALA A 121 -1.14 1.84 -3.83
CA ALA A 121 -2.39 1.13 -3.62
C ALA A 121 -2.19 -0.32 -4.06
N ILE A 122 -2.57 -1.27 -3.20
CA ILE A 122 -2.40 -2.70 -3.46
C ILE A 122 -3.80 -3.29 -3.62
N PHE A 123 -4.02 -3.98 -4.73
CA PHE A 123 -5.22 -4.77 -4.95
C PHE A 123 -4.93 -6.24 -4.75
N THR A 124 -5.89 -6.98 -4.22
CA THR A 124 -5.82 -8.43 -4.12
C THR A 124 -6.44 -9.09 -5.34
N ASN A 125 -6.22 -10.39 -5.48
CA ASN A 125 -6.89 -11.24 -6.47
C ASN A 125 -8.42 -11.37 -6.31
N GLN A 126 -8.99 -10.85 -5.21
CA GLN A 126 -10.44 -10.75 -5.03
C GLN A 126 -10.99 -9.51 -5.73
N GLN A 127 -10.17 -8.48 -5.90
CA GLN A 127 -10.54 -7.20 -6.51
C GLN A 127 -10.14 -7.12 -7.98
N CYS A 128 -8.99 -7.69 -8.32
CA CYS A 128 -8.46 -7.73 -9.67
C CYS A 128 -8.48 -9.15 -10.22
N LYS A 129 -8.96 -9.30 -11.47
CA LYS A 129 -9.09 -10.59 -12.16
C LYS A 129 -8.56 -10.46 -13.58
N ILE A 130 -8.03 -11.56 -14.10
CA ILE A 130 -7.67 -11.67 -15.53
C ILE A 130 -8.80 -12.40 -16.23
N LYS A 131 -9.36 -11.76 -17.25
CA LYS A 131 -10.34 -12.35 -18.18
C LYS A 131 -9.93 -11.99 -19.60
N ASP A 132 -9.85 -13.00 -20.48
CA ASP A 132 -9.53 -12.80 -21.90
C ASP A 132 -8.25 -11.97 -22.13
N GLY A 133 -7.20 -12.26 -21.34
CA GLY A 133 -5.91 -11.54 -21.40
C GLY A 133 -5.92 -10.12 -20.83
N HIS A 134 -7.01 -9.69 -20.18
CA HIS A 134 -7.17 -8.36 -19.62
C HIS A 134 -7.38 -8.37 -18.11
N LEU A 135 -6.67 -7.49 -17.43
CA LEU A 135 -6.78 -7.19 -16.02
C LEU A 135 -7.93 -6.23 -15.75
N SER A 136 -8.84 -6.59 -14.85
CA SER A 136 -9.91 -5.70 -14.37
C SER A 136 -9.57 -5.05 -13.03
N PHE A 137 -10.13 -3.87 -12.76
CA PHE A 137 -9.92 -3.12 -11.52
C PHE A 137 -11.25 -2.86 -10.79
N PRO A 138 -11.25 -2.70 -9.45
CA PRO A 138 -12.48 -2.44 -8.70
C PRO A 138 -13.03 -1.03 -8.98
N LYS A 139 -14.37 -0.89 -9.00
CA LYS A 139 -15.09 0.38 -9.18
C LYS A 139 -14.81 1.08 -10.53
N THR A 140 -14.45 0.34 -11.58
CA THR A 140 -14.32 0.87 -12.94
C THR A 140 -14.55 -0.22 -13.99
N ASN A 141 -14.95 0.17 -15.19
CA ASN A 141 -15.07 -0.73 -16.35
C ASN A 141 -13.78 -0.81 -17.17
N LEU A 142 -12.78 0.01 -16.84
CA LEU A 142 -11.49 0.04 -17.51
C LEU A 142 -10.72 -1.26 -17.29
N LYS A 143 -9.93 -1.65 -18.30
CA LYS A 143 -9.15 -2.87 -18.30
C LYS A 143 -7.75 -2.61 -18.82
N LEU A 144 -6.81 -3.47 -18.46
CA LEU A 144 -5.42 -3.38 -18.92
C LEU A 144 -4.97 -4.71 -19.51
N LYS A 145 -4.45 -4.71 -20.74
CA LYS A 145 -3.88 -5.91 -21.34
C LYS A 145 -2.69 -6.39 -20.50
N THR A 146 -2.63 -7.69 -20.19
CA THR A 146 -1.56 -8.29 -19.38
C THR A 146 -0.96 -9.50 -20.07
N ARG A 147 0.34 -9.72 -19.85
CA ARG A 147 1.08 -10.92 -20.30
C ARG A 147 1.09 -12.02 -19.23
N ILE A 148 0.48 -11.79 -18.07
CA ILE A 148 0.37 -12.79 -17.01
C ILE A 148 -0.78 -13.75 -17.34
N THR A 149 -0.48 -15.04 -17.28
CA THR A 149 -1.45 -16.12 -17.41
C THR A 149 -1.53 -16.86 -16.08
N GLY A 150 -2.71 -16.92 -15.45
CA GLY A 150 -2.95 -17.67 -14.22
C GLY A 150 -3.51 -16.84 -13.06
N LYS A 151 -3.42 -17.39 -11.84
CA LYS A 151 -3.98 -16.76 -10.63
C LYS A 151 -3.13 -15.57 -10.20
N LEU A 152 -3.76 -14.40 -10.10
CA LEU A 152 -3.16 -13.24 -9.45
C LEU A 152 -3.04 -13.49 -7.95
N LYS A 153 -2.05 -12.81 -7.35
CA LYS A 153 -1.94 -12.66 -5.90
C LYS A 153 -2.25 -11.23 -5.48
N GLU A 154 -1.55 -10.29 -6.10
CA GLU A 154 -1.69 -8.86 -5.90
C GLU A 154 -1.41 -8.12 -7.22
N VAL A 155 -1.97 -6.92 -7.33
CA VAL A 155 -1.73 -5.93 -8.38
C VAL A 155 -1.35 -4.62 -7.71
#